data_AF-A0A1G6LUD7-F1
#
_entry.id   AF-A0A1G6LUD7-F1
#
_cell.length_a   1.000
_cell.length_b   1.000
_cell.length_c   1.000
_cell.angle_alpha   90.00
_cell.angle_beta   90.00
_cell.angle_gamma   90.00
#
_symmetry.space_group_name_H-M   'P 1'
#
loop_
_entity.id
_entity.type
_entity.pdbx_description
1 polymer ?
#
loop_
_entity_poly.entity_id
_entity_poly.type
_entity_poly.pdbx_seq_one_letter_code
_entity_poly.pdbx_strand_id
1 'polypeptide(L)'
;MPRTFLDGLAAIRRMAADRVDIGAGNCKLRTREAFAVPSNGTPGASASWAAAPDQHPSSNPLDAPPLSFGWMTGGGQGHGHVVVVDEQGDIWTPGGPTDDDAWYETTAARLLDRWPNLRWVGWTRSIDGQYPALPTVAAPAKPASQTNRYGAIAAAIKALKVARGVAAAQGDTADRKRIGRRIIALRKDYRELRRRA
;
A
#
# COMPACT_ATOMS: atom_id res chain seq x y z
N MET A 1 3.77 11.96 -18.78
CA MET A 1 3.68 10.49 -18.70
C MET A 1 3.04 10.14 -17.36
N PRO A 2 2.13 9.16 -17.28
CA PRO A 2 1.57 8.71 -16.01
C PRO A 2 2.70 8.23 -15.09
N ARG A 3 2.67 8.67 -13.83
CA ARG A 3 3.64 8.26 -12.80
C ARG A 3 3.46 6.78 -12.49
N THR A 4 4.55 6.09 -12.15
CA THR A 4 4.42 4.78 -11.50
C THR A 4 3.81 4.96 -10.10
N PHE A 5 3.30 3.88 -9.51
CA PHE A 5 2.78 3.94 -8.16
C PHE A 5 3.87 4.38 -7.16
N LEU A 6 5.11 3.92 -7.36
CA LEU A 6 6.25 4.29 -6.54
C LEU A 6 6.64 5.77 -6.70
N ASP A 7 6.52 6.34 -7.90
CA ASP A 7 6.75 7.78 -8.11
C ASP A 7 5.70 8.61 -7.34
N GLY A 8 4.46 8.12 -7.27
CA GLY A 8 3.38 8.70 -6.48
C GLY A 8 3.69 8.67 -4.98
N LEU A 9 4.13 7.53 -4.46
CA LEU A 9 4.57 7.39 -3.07
C LEU A 9 5.77 8.29 -2.74
N ALA A 10 6.74 8.38 -3.65
CA ALA A 10 7.87 9.29 -3.48
C ALA A 10 7.41 10.76 -3.46
N ALA A 11 6.39 11.13 -4.23
CA ALA A 11 5.79 12.46 -4.16
C ALA A 11 5.08 12.70 -2.82
N ILE A 12 4.31 11.73 -2.31
CA ILE A 12 3.67 11.81 -0.99
C ILE A 12 4.70 12.04 0.11
N ARG A 13 5.77 11.23 0.12
CA ARG A 13 6.84 11.33 1.13
C ARG A 13 7.53 12.70 1.10
N ARG A 14 7.70 13.30 -0.08
CA ARG A 14 8.20 14.68 -0.22
C ARG A 14 7.18 15.71 0.29
N MET A 15 5.92 15.60 -0.12
CA MET A 15 4.85 16.50 0.34
C MET A 15 4.68 16.49 1.86
N ALA A 16 4.86 15.32 2.49
CA ALA A 16 4.86 15.17 3.94
C ALA A 16 6.03 15.92 4.59
N ALA A 17 7.23 15.85 4.00
CA ALA A 17 8.43 16.53 4.51
C ALA A 17 8.38 18.05 4.34
N ASP A 18 7.83 18.52 3.23
CA ASP A 18 7.85 19.93 2.84
C ASP A 18 6.76 20.78 3.52
N ARG A 19 5.83 20.16 4.29
CA ARG A 19 4.71 20.82 4.97
C ARG A 19 3.97 21.82 4.08
N VAL A 20 3.77 21.47 2.81
CA VAL A 20 3.15 22.36 1.84
C VAL A 20 1.72 22.66 2.31
N ASP A 21 1.41 23.93 2.54
CA ASP A 21 0.04 24.37 2.81
C ASP A 21 -0.76 24.32 1.50
N ILE A 22 -1.56 23.27 1.33
CA ILE A 22 -2.32 23.01 0.09
C ILE A 22 -3.83 23.19 0.29
N GLY A 23 -4.23 23.91 1.33
CA GLY A 23 -5.65 24.18 1.62
C GLY A 23 -6.45 22.95 2.06
N ALA A 24 -7.57 23.23 2.72
CA ALA A 24 -8.43 22.24 3.33
C ALA A 24 -9.24 21.38 2.33
N GLY A 25 -9.46 20.11 2.68
CA GLY A 25 -10.70 19.40 2.29
C GLY A 25 -10.67 18.49 1.07
N ASN A 26 -9.54 18.27 0.38
CA ASN A 26 -9.54 17.43 -0.82
C ASN A 26 -8.51 16.27 -0.73
N CYS A 27 -8.75 15.29 0.13
CA CYS A 27 -7.95 14.06 0.20
C CYS A 27 -7.72 13.44 -1.19
N LYS A 28 -8.78 13.40 -1.99
CA LYS A 28 -8.75 12.93 -3.38
C LYS A 28 -7.90 13.82 -4.29
N LEU A 29 -7.97 15.15 -4.19
CA LEU A 29 -7.12 16.05 -4.98
C LEU A 29 -5.64 15.79 -4.69
N ARG A 30 -5.28 15.69 -3.39
CA ARG A 30 -3.91 15.41 -2.96
C ARG A 30 -3.42 14.08 -3.50
N THR A 31 -4.25 13.04 -3.43
CA THR A 31 -3.89 11.74 -4.01
C THR A 31 -3.71 11.85 -5.53
N ARG A 32 -4.56 12.59 -6.25
CA ARG A 32 -4.38 12.80 -7.70
C ARG A 32 -3.10 13.56 -8.03
N GLU A 33 -2.78 14.61 -7.31
CA GLU A 33 -1.55 15.40 -7.51
C GLU A 33 -0.29 14.56 -7.27
N ALA A 34 -0.28 13.76 -6.19
CA ALA A 34 0.81 12.84 -5.91
C ALA A 34 1.06 11.87 -7.07
N PHE A 35 -0.01 11.30 -7.63
CA PHE A 35 0.08 10.31 -8.71
C PHE A 35 0.00 10.91 -10.13
N ALA A 36 -0.06 12.24 -10.24
CA ALA A 36 -0.25 12.97 -11.51
C ALA A 36 -1.45 12.44 -12.32
N VAL A 37 -2.57 12.16 -11.65
CA VAL A 37 -3.80 11.64 -12.25
C VAL A 37 -4.77 12.79 -12.56
N PRO A 38 -5.28 12.93 -13.79
CA PRO A 38 -6.29 13.93 -14.12
C PRO A 38 -7.63 13.61 -13.45
N SER A 39 -8.42 14.65 -13.20
CA SER A 39 -9.78 14.51 -12.65
C SER A 39 -10.72 13.83 -13.65
N ASN A 40 -11.54 12.88 -13.19
CA ASN A 40 -12.69 12.38 -13.95
C ASN A 40 -14.00 13.14 -13.65
N GLY A 41 -13.94 14.23 -12.89
CA GLY A 41 -15.11 15.06 -12.54
C GLY A 41 -15.88 14.62 -11.30
N THR A 42 -15.56 13.48 -10.66
CA THR A 42 -16.25 13.09 -9.42
C THR A 42 -15.86 14.01 -8.25
N PRO A 43 -16.84 14.49 -7.45
CA PRO A 43 -16.65 15.61 -6.53
C PRO A 43 -15.90 15.26 -5.23
N GLY A 44 -15.80 13.99 -4.85
CA GLY A 44 -15.19 13.56 -3.59
C GLY A 44 -14.90 12.07 -3.54
N ALA A 45 -14.27 11.61 -2.45
CA ALA A 45 -13.81 10.24 -2.33
C ALA A 45 -14.95 9.21 -2.37
N SER A 46 -16.09 9.46 -1.70
CA SER A 46 -17.25 8.56 -1.76
C SER A 46 -17.80 8.42 -3.19
N ALA A 47 -17.83 9.52 -3.96
CA ALA A 47 -18.30 9.51 -5.34
C ALA A 47 -17.28 8.82 -6.28
N SER A 48 -15.98 9.04 -6.07
CA SER A 48 -14.93 8.30 -6.78
C SER A 48 -15.00 6.82 -6.49
N TRP A 49 -15.19 6.43 -5.23
CA TRP A 49 -15.40 5.04 -4.84
C TRP A 49 -16.58 4.49 -5.62
N ALA A 50 -17.78 5.09 -5.51
CA ALA A 50 -19.00 4.61 -6.17
C ALA A 50 -18.88 4.44 -7.69
N ALA A 51 -18.04 5.25 -8.34
CA ALA A 51 -17.81 5.21 -9.79
C ALA A 51 -16.57 4.39 -10.20
N ALA A 52 -15.81 3.83 -9.26
CA ALA A 52 -14.58 3.12 -9.58
C ALA A 52 -14.88 1.81 -10.32
N PRO A 53 -14.20 1.53 -11.45
CA PRO A 53 -14.45 0.31 -12.24
C PRO A 53 -13.85 -0.96 -11.60
N ASP A 54 -12.92 -0.80 -10.66
CA ASP A 54 -12.13 -1.86 -10.02
C ASP A 54 -12.31 -1.88 -8.50
N GLN A 55 -13.54 -1.69 -8.04
CA GLN A 55 -13.88 -1.82 -6.62
C GLN A 55 -13.58 -3.24 -6.11
N HIS A 56 -12.89 -3.30 -4.98
CA HIS A 56 -12.78 -4.49 -4.16
C HIS A 56 -13.41 -4.20 -2.79
N PRO A 57 -14.74 -4.42 -2.64
CA PRO A 57 -15.44 -4.13 -1.39
C PRO A 57 -14.92 -4.99 -0.25
N SER A 58 -14.59 -4.35 0.86
CA SER A 58 -14.27 -5.02 2.12
C SER A 58 -14.42 -4.01 3.26
N SER A 59 -14.97 -4.43 4.39
CA SER A 59 -14.99 -3.63 5.61
C SER A 59 -13.70 -3.74 6.43
N ASN A 60 -12.79 -4.65 6.04
CA ASN A 60 -11.52 -4.86 6.71
C ASN A 60 -10.37 -4.15 5.95
N PRO A 61 -9.75 -3.12 6.54
CA PRO A 61 -8.62 -2.41 5.92
C PRO A 61 -7.41 -3.30 5.63
N LEU A 62 -7.24 -4.41 6.36
CA LEU A 62 -6.12 -5.32 6.17
C LEU A 62 -6.22 -6.15 4.88
N ASP A 63 -7.38 -6.14 4.21
CA ASP A 63 -7.57 -6.81 2.93
C ASP A 63 -7.01 -6.00 1.76
N ALA A 64 -6.66 -4.72 1.98
CA ALA A 64 -6.07 -3.87 0.96
C ALA A 64 -4.61 -4.29 0.70
N PRO A 65 -4.26 -4.71 -0.53
CA PRO A 65 -2.90 -5.12 -0.84
C PRO A 65 -1.96 -3.90 -0.89
N PRO A 66 -0.64 -4.10 -0.74
CA PRO A 66 0.34 -3.07 -1.04
C PRO A 66 0.14 -2.45 -2.43
N LEU A 67 0.47 -1.16 -2.55
CA LEU A 67 0.32 -0.37 -3.76
C LEU A 67 -1.14 -0.26 -4.23
N SER A 68 -2.03 0.11 -3.33
CA SER A 68 -3.46 0.29 -3.59
C SER A 68 -3.99 1.60 -3.01
N PHE A 69 -5.19 1.99 -3.43
CA PHE A 69 -5.94 3.08 -2.83
C PHE A 69 -7.01 2.51 -1.91
N GLY A 70 -6.99 2.93 -0.65
CA GLY A 70 -8.00 2.58 0.34
C GLY A 70 -9.11 3.61 0.36
N TRP A 71 -10.36 3.17 0.47
CA TRP A 71 -11.52 4.05 0.44
C TRP A 71 -12.33 3.96 1.73
N MET A 72 -12.76 5.13 2.17
CA MET A 72 -13.70 5.29 3.26
C MET A 72 -14.87 6.16 2.83
N THR A 73 -16.06 5.86 3.35
CA THR A 73 -17.27 6.66 3.15
C THR A 73 -17.80 7.19 4.48
N GLY A 74 -18.74 8.11 4.41
CA GLY A 74 -19.31 8.77 5.59
C GLY A 74 -18.66 10.11 5.88
N GLY A 75 -18.50 10.44 7.16
CA GLY A 75 -18.07 11.76 7.62
C GLY A 75 -19.21 12.78 7.69
N GLY A 76 -18.98 13.93 8.32
CA GLY A 76 -20.03 14.94 8.58
C GLY A 76 -20.66 15.54 7.32
N GLN A 77 -19.97 15.48 6.17
CA GLN A 77 -20.46 15.97 4.88
C GLN A 77 -20.63 14.84 3.83
N GLY A 78 -20.42 13.57 4.21
CA GLY A 78 -20.57 12.43 3.29
C GLY A 78 -19.50 12.28 2.20
N HIS A 79 -18.52 13.19 2.13
CA HIS A 79 -17.49 13.19 1.08
C HIS A 79 -16.55 11.99 1.10
N GLY A 80 -16.49 11.26 2.23
CA GLY A 80 -15.61 10.12 2.42
C GLY A 80 -14.14 10.52 2.50
N HIS A 81 -13.25 9.53 2.40
CA HIS A 81 -11.82 9.73 2.41
C HIS A 81 -11.10 8.69 1.57
N VAL A 82 -9.94 9.06 1.03
CA VAL A 82 -9.05 8.15 0.31
C VAL A 82 -7.68 8.16 0.95
N VAL A 83 -7.08 6.97 1.04
CA VAL A 83 -5.73 6.75 1.52
C VAL A 83 -4.92 5.94 0.51
N VAL A 84 -3.61 5.89 0.73
CA VAL A 84 -2.68 5.15 -0.11
C VAL A 84 -2.01 4.09 0.74
N VAL A 85 -2.05 2.84 0.28
CA VAL A 85 -1.34 1.71 0.89
C VAL A 85 0.00 1.56 0.18
N ASP A 86 1.11 1.71 0.90
CA ASP A 86 2.44 1.69 0.29
C ASP A 86 2.97 0.28 0.04
N GLU A 87 4.25 0.16 -0.35
CA GLU A 87 4.87 -1.12 -0.67
C GLU A 87 5.05 -2.06 0.55
N GLN A 88 4.99 -1.53 1.77
CA GLN A 88 5.08 -2.28 3.02
C GLN A 88 3.70 -2.66 3.58
N GLY A 89 2.63 -2.03 3.07
CA GLY A 89 1.28 -2.17 3.60
C GLY A 89 0.94 -1.09 4.63
N ASP A 90 1.81 -0.09 4.80
CA ASP A 90 1.56 1.05 5.66
C ASP A 90 0.64 2.06 4.96
N ILE A 91 -0.13 2.81 5.75
CA ILE A 91 -1.17 3.70 5.22
C ILE A 91 -0.68 5.14 5.27
N TRP A 92 -0.65 5.76 4.10
CA TRP A 92 -0.45 7.19 3.94
C TRP A 92 -1.80 7.87 3.74
N THR A 93 -2.07 8.83 4.60
CA THR A 93 -3.32 9.60 4.54
C THR A 93 -3.02 11.07 4.28
N PRO A 94 -3.75 11.72 3.36
CA PRO A 94 -3.75 13.16 3.32
C PRO A 94 -4.34 13.70 4.63
N GLY A 95 -3.72 14.76 5.17
CA GLY A 95 -4.26 15.46 6.33
C GLY A 95 -5.61 16.12 6.04
N GLY A 96 -6.43 16.22 7.08
CA GLY A 96 -7.67 16.99 7.07
C GLY A 96 -7.44 18.51 7.03
N PRO A 97 -8.54 19.30 6.95
CA PRO A 97 -8.51 20.76 6.94
C PRO A 97 -7.73 21.43 8.09
N THR A 98 -7.67 20.76 9.22
CA THR A 98 -7.11 21.27 10.48
C THR A 98 -5.78 20.63 10.83
N ASP A 99 -5.24 19.80 9.93
CA ASP A 99 -4.00 19.07 10.18
C ASP A 99 -2.81 19.89 9.71
N ASP A 100 -1.80 20.01 10.56
CA ASP A 100 -0.55 20.74 10.26
C ASP A 100 0.27 20.06 9.15
N ASP A 101 0.07 18.76 8.94
CA ASP A 101 0.78 17.96 7.96
C ASP A 101 -0.10 17.68 6.72
N ALA A 102 0.44 17.99 5.54
CA ALA A 102 -0.23 17.72 4.26
C ALA A 102 -0.51 16.21 4.05
N TRP A 103 0.41 15.37 4.54
CA TRP A 103 0.37 13.93 4.52
C TRP A 103 1.03 13.38 5.78
N TYR A 104 0.47 12.30 6.33
CA TYR A 104 1.11 11.57 7.41
C TYR A 104 0.90 10.05 7.26
N GLU A 105 1.86 9.30 7.79
CA GLU A 105 1.80 7.84 7.89
C GLU A 105 0.99 7.44 9.12
N THR A 106 0.15 6.42 8.99
CA THR A 106 -0.73 5.94 10.05
C THR A 106 -1.12 4.48 9.85
N THR A 107 -1.91 3.96 10.78
CA THR A 107 -2.60 2.67 10.64
C THR A 107 -4.08 2.91 10.41
N ALA A 108 -4.78 1.93 9.84
CA ALA A 108 -6.22 2.02 9.62
C ALA A 108 -7.00 2.20 10.93
N ALA A 109 -6.57 1.51 12.00
CA ALA A 109 -7.17 1.65 13.32
C ALA A 109 -7.06 3.09 13.84
N ARG A 110 -5.85 3.67 13.82
CA ARG A 110 -5.62 5.06 14.24
C ARG A 110 -6.39 6.06 13.38
N LEU A 111 -6.55 5.77 12.10
CA LEU A 111 -7.30 6.61 11.18
C LEU A 111 -8.81 6.63 11.51
N LEU A 112 -9.37 5.44 11.77
CA LEU A 112 -10.79 5.30 12.14
C LEU A 112 -11.07 5.87 13.53
N ASP A 113 -10.11 5.77 14.46
CA ASP A 113 -10.20 6.42 15.78
C ASP A 113 -10.17 7.96 15.66
N ARG A 114 -9.31 8.50 14.79
CA ARG A 114 -9.21 9.95 14.53
C ARG A 114 -10.49 10.49 13.87
N TRP A 115 -11.09 9.72 12.96
CA TRP A 115 -12.30 10.11 12.23
C TRP A 115 -13.42 9.09 12.43
N PRO A 116 -14.09 9.12 13.61
CA PRO A 116 -15.03 8.07 14.02
C PRO A 116 -16.32 8.02 13.19
N ASN A 117 -16.54 8.99 12.30
CA ASN A 117 -17.68 9.01 11.37
C ASN A 117 -17.34 8.46 9.99
N LEU A 118 -16.07 8.12 9.73
CA LEU A 118 -15.65 7.44 8.51
C LEU A 118 -15.69 5.93 8.70
N ARG A 119 -16.01 5.21 7.63
CA ARG A 119 -16.01 3.75 7.58
C ARG A 119 -15.23 3.30 6.37
N TRP A 120 -14.34 2.33 6.58
CA TRP A 120 -13.65 1.66 5.49
C TRP A 120 -14.65 0.84 4.66
N VAL A 121 -14.57 0.98 3.33
CA VAL A 121 -15.51 0.31 2.40
C VAL A 121 -14.83 -0.59 1.39
N GLY A 122 -13.53 -0.46 1.20
CA GLY A 122 -12.78 -1.31 0.29
C GLY A 122 -11.54 -0.62 -0.26
N TRP A 123 -11.03 -1.17 -1.37
CA TRP A 123 -9.84 -0.67 -2.03
C TRP A 123 -9.97 -0.77 -3.56
N THR A 124 -9.10 -0.04 -4.27
CA THR A 124 -8.95 -0.08 -5.73
C THR A 124 -7.46 -0.07 -6.11
N ARG A 125 -7.14 -0.42 -7.35
CA ARG A 125 -5.83 -0.13 -7.96
C ARG A 125 -5.81 1.22 -8.68
N SER A 126 -6.99 1.74 -9.02
CA SER A 126 -7.14 3.01 -9.71
C SER A 126 -7.53 4.16 -8.78
N ILE A 127 -7.18 5.38 -9.17
CA ILE A 127 -7.85 6.60 -8.69
C ILE A 127 -8.46 7.28 -9.91
N ASP A 128 -9.75 7.67 -9.81
CA ASP A 128 -10.52 8.22 -10.93
C ASP A 128 -10.51 7.33 -12.19
N GLY A 129 -10.44 5.99 -12.01
CA GLY A 129 -10.38 5.02 -13.10
C GLY A 129 -9.04 4.97 -13.83
N GLN A 130 -8.06 5.76 -13.39
CA GLN A 130 -6.70 5.75 -13.92
C GLN A 130 -5.81 4.87 -13.04
N TYR A 131 -5.03 4.01 -13.69
CA TYR A 131 -4.16 3.04 -13.02
C TYR A 131 -2.71 3.55 -13.09
N PRO A 132 -2.14 4.04 -11.97
CA PRO A 132 -0.70 4.24 -11.91
C PRO A 132 -0.01 2.92 -12.23
N ALA A 133 1.04 2.98 -13.05
CA ALA A 133 1.78 1.77 -13.40
C ALA A 133 2.37 1.17 -12.12
N LEU A 134 2.00 -0.07 -11.79
CA LEU A 134 2.68 -0.79 -10.73
C LEU A 134 4.16 -0.96 -11.13
N PRO A 135 5.10 -0.88 -10.18
CA PRO A 135 6.49 -1.15 -10.47
C PRO A 135 6.57 -2.55 -11.09
N THR A 136 7.05 -2.62 -12.32
CA THR A 136 7.45 -3.88 -12.90
C THR A 136 8.63 -4.36 -12.08
N VAL A 137 8.40 -5.36 -11.22
CA VAL A 137 9.52 -6.20 -10.78
C VAL A 137 10.04 -6.79 -12.07
N ALA A 138 11.19 -6.30 -12.54
CA ALA A 138 11.86 -6.93 -13.66
C ALA A 138 11.87 -8.43 -13.35
N ALA A 139 11.27 -9.25 -14.22
CA ALA A 139 11.40 -10.69 -14.11
C ALA A 139 12.89 -10.93 -13.88
N PRO A 140 13.26 -11.66 -12.80
CA PRO A 140 14.66 -11.75 -12.40
C PRO A 140 15.45 -12.09 -13.65
N ALA A 141 16.35 -11.17 -14.05
CA ALA A 141 17.18 -11.40 -15.21
C ALA A 141 17.74 -12.81 -15.05
N LYS A 142 17.55 -13.65 -16.09
CA LYS A 142 18.03 -15.03 -16.11
C LYS A 142 19.42 -15.02 -15.49
N PRO A 143 19.64 -15.64 -14.32
CA PRO A 143 20.74 -15.21 -13.46
C PRO A 143 22.06 -15.49 -14.16
N ALA A 144 22.77 -14.42 -14.50
CA ALA A 144 24.19 -14.49 -14.77
C ALA A 144 24.90 -14.78 -13.43
N SER A 145 25.43 -15.99 -13.31
CA SER A 145 26.24 -16.56 -12.22
C SER A 145 25.53 -17.05 -10.95
N GLN A 146 26.05 -18.16 -10.39
CA GLN A 146 25.64 -18.80 -9.13
C GLN A 146 25.65 -17.84 -7.92
N THR A 147 26.51 -16.80 -7.95
CA THR A 147 26.70 -15.84 -6.85
C THR A 147 25.43 -15.03 -6.55
N ASN A 148 24.59 -14.76 -7.55
CA ASN A 148 23.34 -13.99 -7.39
C ASN A 148 22.18 -14.83 -6.80
N ARG A 149 22.26 -16.17 -6.88
CA ARG A 149 21.23 -17.06 -6.30
C ARG A 149 21.28 -17.10 -4.78
N TYR A 150 22.46 -16.99 -4.18
CA TYR A 150 22.61 -16.93 -2.73
C TYR A 150 21.95 -15.69 -2.13
N GLY A 151 22.23 -14.52 -2.74
CA GLY A 151 21.65 -13.24 -2.31
C GLY A 151 20.13 -13.25 -2.38
N ALA A 152 19.57 -13.76 -3.48
CA ALA A 152 18.13 -13.86 -3.65
C ALA A 152 17.46 -14.80 -2.62
N ILE A 153 18.05 -15.98 -2.36
CA ILE A 153 17.50 -16.92 -1.37
C ILE A 153 17.63 -16.36 0.05
N ALA A 154 18.74 -15.69 0.37
CA ALA A 154 18.95 -15.06 1.67
C ALA A 154 17.94 -13.92 1.91
N ALA A 155 17.69 -13.07 0.91
CA ALA A 155 16.69 -12.01 0.98
C ALA A 155 15.27 -12.58 1.16
N ALA A 156 14.91 -13.63 0.41
CA ALA A 156 13.61 -14.29 0.54
C ALA A 156 13.41 -14.91 1.94
N ILE A 157 14.43 -15.54 2.51
CA ILE A 157 14.38 -16.06 3.89
C ILE A 157 14.18 -14.92 4.89
N LYS A 158 14.83 -13.76 4.70
CA LYS A 158 14.69 -12.60 5.59
C LYS A 158 13.25 -12.07 5.57
N ALA A 159 12.66 -11.89 4.40
CA ALA A 159 11.27 -11.44 4.25
C ALA A 159 10.27 -12.43 4.89
N LEU A 160 10.44 -13.74 4.65
CA LEU A 160 9.56 -14.76 5.24
C LEU A 160 9.65 -14.84 6.77
N LYS A 161 10.81 -14.52 7.36
CA LYS A 161 10.93 -14.45 8.83
C LYS A 161 10.08 -13.31 9.41
N VAL A 162 10.04 -12.17 8.73
CA VAL A 162 9.20 -11.02 9.12
C VAL A 162 7.73 -11.42 9.03
N ALA A 163 7.29 -11.96 7.88
CA ALA A 163 5.92 -12.43 7.69
C ALA A 163 5.51 -13.49 8.73
N ARG A 164 6.42 -14.39 9.11
CA ARG A 164 6.18 -15.38 10.16
C ARG A 164 5.98 -14.75 11.55
N GLY A 165 6.68 -13.66 11.84
CA GLY A 165 6.52 -12.90 13.08
C GLY A 165 5.16 -12.21 13.15
N VAL A 166 4.73 -11.60 12.04
CA VAL A 166 3.40 -11.00 11.88
C VAL A 166 2.30 -12.05 12.10
N ALA A 167 2.38 -13.19 11.40
CA ALA A 167 1.41 -14.29 11.57
C ALA A 167 1.37 -14.82 13.01
N ALA A 168 2.51 -14.82 13.73
CA ALA A 168 2.55 -15.21 15.13
C ALA A 168 1.86 -14.17 16.04
N ALA A 169 2.07 -12.87 15.80
CA ALA A 169 1.42 -11.79 16.55
C ALA A 169 -0.11 -11.78 16.35
N GLN A 170 -0.57 -12.23 15.19
CA GLN A 170 -2.00 -12.32 14.83
C GLN A 170 -2.68 -13.61 15.33
N GLY A 171 -1.93 -14.55 15.93
CA GLY A 171 -2.47 -15.86 16.32
C GLY A 171 -2.76 -16.81 15.15
N ASP A 172 -2.40 -16.44 13.91
CA ASP A 172 -2.60 -17.27 12.72
C ASP A 172 -1.59 -18.43 12.69
N THR A 173 -2.01 -19.51 13.34
CA THR A 173 -1.19 -20.70 13.53
C THR A 173 -1.00 -21.49 12.23
N ALA A 174 -1.96 -21.39 11.29
CA ALA A 174 -1.90 -22.07 10.01
C ALA A 174 -0.87 -21.39 9.08
N ASP A 175 -0.91 -20.07 8.99
CA ASP A 175 0.01 -19.33 8.14
C ASP A 175 1.44 -19.34 8.71
N ARG A 176 1.59 -19.20 10.02
CA ARG A 176 2.89 -19.35 10.70
C ARG A 176 3.56 -20.70 10.38
N LYS A 177 2.77 -21.79 10.31
CA LYS A 177 3.25 -23.13 9.91
C LYS A 177 3.61 -23.19 8.43
N ARG A 178 2.76 -22.66 7.55
CA ARG A 178 2.99 -22.60 6.09
C ARG A 178 4.28 -21.84 5.76
N ILE A 179 4.45 -20.64 6.31
CA ILE A 179 5.64 -19.81 6.16
C ILE A 179 6.88 -20.53 6.71
N GLY A 180 6.75 -21.18 7.88
CA GLY A 180 7.83 -21.99 8.46
C GLY A 180 8.34 -23.09 7.53
N ARG A 181 7.44 -23.84 6.88
CA ARG A 181 7.80 -24.88 5.90
C ARG A 181 8.53 -24.28 4.68
N ARG A 182 8.10 -23.11 4.21
CA ARG A 182 8.74 -22.42 3.09
C ARG A 182 10.17 -21.97 3.41
N ILE A 183 10.40 -21.46 4.63
CA ILE A 183 11.75 -21.11 5.10
C ILE A 183 12.66 -22.34 5.14
N ILE A 184 12.16 -23.49 5.59
CA ILE A 184 12.92 -24.75 5.65
C ILE A 184 13.33 -25.19 4.23
N ALA A 185 12.40 -25.14 3.27
CA ALA A 185 12.69 -25.47 1.88
C ALA A 185 13.80 -24.58 1.30
N LEU A 186 13.67 -23.25 1.43
CA LEU A 186 14.68 -22.32 0.93
C LEU A 186 16.06 -22.48 1.60
N ARG A 187 16.09 -22.84 2.88
CA ARG A 187 17.36 -23.18 3.58
C ARG A 187 17.98 -24.47 3.08
N LYS A 188 17.18 -25.43 2.60
CA LYS A 188 17.69 -26.65 1.95
C LYS A 188 18.31 -26.28 0.61
N ASP A 189 17.60 -25.50 -0.21
CA ASP A 189 18.08 -25.03 -1.51
C ASP A 189 19.37 -24.20 -1.38
N TYR A 190 19.43 -23.31 -0.38
CA TYR A 190 20.63 -22.53 -0.06
C TYR A 190 21.85 -23.43 0.26
N ARG A 191 21.64 -24.48 1.06
CA ARG A 191 22.71 -25.42 1.44
C ARG A 191 23.15 -26.28 0.27
N GLU A 192 22.21 -26.71 -0.57
CA GLU A 192 22.51 -27.51 -1.76
C GLU A 192 23.28 -26.70 -2.81
N LEU A 193 22.91 -25.44 -3.01
CA LEU A 193 23.68 -24.51 -3.83
C LEU A 193 25.10 -24.36 -3.28
N ARG A 194 25.25 -24.14 -1.96
CA ARG A 194 26.55 -23.98 -1.30
C ARG A 194 27.47 -25.21 -1.41
N ARG A 195 26.91 -26.41 -1.57
CA ARG A 195 27.69 -27.64 -1.78
C ARG A 195 28.17 -27.81 -3.23
N ARG A 196 27.56 -27.09 -4.18
CA ARG A 196 27.84 -27.17 -5.62
C ARG A 196 28.67 -26.00 -6.15
N ALA A 197 29.10 -25.10 -5.26
CA ALA A 197 30.02 -24.00 -5.52
C ALA A 197 31.33 -24.29 -4.79
#